data_AF-A0A0C3ENQ6-F1
#
_entry.id   AF-A0A0C3ENQ6-F1
#
_cell.length_a   1.000
_cell.length_b   1.000
_cell.length_c   1.000
_cell.angle_alpha   90.00
_cell.angle_beta   90.00
_cell.angle_gamma   90.00
#
_symmetry.space_group_name_H-M   'P 1'
#
loop_
_entity.id
_entity.type
_entity.pdbx_description
1 polymer ?
#
loop_
_entity_poly.entity_id
_entity_poly.type
_entity_poly.pdbx_seq_one_letter_code
_entity_poly.pdbx_strand_id
1 'polypeptide(L)'
;MAREHGVMTPVAPTFSNPLRNDADDIYQATRPPLEAPEIYGDIDIQGWKSLTAPRRIAAVRRWIILAAHKYGPVEGWGDDLSQKWSATKYRDPSAAHGWLEEAKRRIKMGRSALSYLECAMEGEASLCIEEWRDLYLQSHQLASELWGAVHGIQYGLGSVLSEKAST
;
A
#
# COMPACT_ATOMS: atom_id res chain seq x y z
N MET A 1 21.97 -8.45 78.28
CA MET A 1 21.83 -9.68 77.47
C MET A 1 20.54 -9.58 76.67
N ALA A 2 20.63 -9.30 75.38
CA ALA A 2 19.51 -9.36 74.45
C ALA A 2 20.06 -9.82 73.09
N ARG A 3 19.40 -10.83 72.52
CA ARG A 3 19.85 -11.65 71.39
C ARG A 3 19.72 -10.90 70.06
N GLU A 4 20.71 -11.14 69.21
CA GLU A 4 20.75 -10.78 67.80
C GLU A 4 19.65 -11.51 67.02
N HIS A 5 18.86 -10.77 66.24
CA HIS A 5 18.00 -11.33 65.19
C HIS A 5 18.57 -10.90 63.84
N GLY A 6 19.34 -11.79 63.21
CA GLY A 6 19.79 -11.66 61.84
C GLY A 6 18.61 -11.78 60.88
N VAL A 7 18.27 -10.68 60.20
CA VAL A 7 17.32 -10.66 59.10
C VAL A 7 18.05 -11.11 57.84
N MET A 8 17.71 -12.30 57.37
CA MET A 8 18.23 -12.90 56.14
C MET A 8 17.42 -12.36 54.97
N THR A 9 17.98 -11.42 54.21
CA THR A 9 17.38 -10.91 52.97
C THR A 9 17.51 -11.94 51.85
N PRO A 10 16.45 -12.26 51.10
CA PRO A 10 16.53 -13.17 49.98
C PRO A 10 17.20 -12.48 48.79
N VAL A 11 18.32 -13.03 48.33
CA VAL A 11 18.98 -12.63 47.09
C VAL A 11 18.13 -13.13 45.92
N ALA A 12 17.52 -12.19 45.19
CA ALA A 12 16.81 -12.51 43.95
C ALA A 12 17.81 -12.99 42.88
N PRO A 13 17.51 -14.05 42.13
CA PRO A 13 18.38 -14.49 41.04
C PRO A 13 18.38 -13.47 39.91
N THR A 14 19.55 -12.90 39.63
CA THR A 14 19.80 -12.08 38.44
C THR A 14 19.77 -12.99 37.21
N PHE A 15 18.63 -13.06 36.53
CA PHE A 15 18.55 -13.64 35.20
C PHE A 15 19.18 -12.67 34.21
N SER A 16 20.47 -12.84 33.96
CA SER A 16 21.15 -12.26 32.80
C SER A 16 20.53 -12.88 31.55
N ASN A 17 19.68 -12.12 30.87
CA ASN A 17 19.04 -12.53 29.61
C ASN A 17 19.99 -12.16 28.46
N PRO A 18 20.68 -13.11 27.79
CA PRO A 18 21.48 -12.79 26.62
C PRO A 18 20.62 -13.04 25.38
N LEU A 19 19.49 -12.35 25.27
CA LEU A 19 18.80 -12.18 24.01
C LEU A 19 19.26 -10.85 23.43
N ARG A 20 20.47 -10.92 22.86
CA ARG A 20 21.00 -9.92 21.95
C ARG A 20 20.02 -9.80 20.79
N ASN A 21 19.49 -8.60 20.61
CA ASN A 21 18.51 -8.22 19.58
C ASN A 21 19.11 -8.36 18.18
N ASP A 22 19.22 -9.59 17.65
CA ASP A 22 19.49 -9.82 16.22
C ASP A 22 18.20 -9.71 15.38
N ALA A 23 17.06 -9.35 16.00
CA ALA A 23 15.77 -9.18 15.34
C ALA A 23 15.48 -7.74 14.86
N ASP A 24 16.25 -6.75 15.32
CA ASP A 24 16.04 -5.34 14.94
C ASP A 24 16.66 -5.02 13.56
N ASP A 25 17.64 -5.79 13.10
CA ASP A 25 18.33 -5.57 11.81
C ASP A 25 17.54 -6.09 10.60
N ILE A 26 16.50 -6.91 10.79
CA ILE A 26 15.69 -7.47 9.68
C ILE A 26 14.62 -6.47 9.20
N TYR A 27 14.21 -5.51 10.03
CA TYR A 27 13.18 -4.53 9.68
C TYR A 27 13.71 -3.27 8.98
N GLN A 28 15.03 -3.16 8.80
CA GLN A 28 15.64 -2.13 7.94
C GLN A 28 15.83 -2.62 6.49
N ALA A 29 14.96 -3.50 5.99
CA ALA A 29 14.74 -3.57 4.56
C ALA A 29 14.25 -2.19 4.12
N THR A 30 15.16 -1.35 3.65
CA THR A 30 14.93 0.01 3.17
C THR A 30 13.75 -0.06 2.22
N ARG A 31 12.55 0.31 2.70
CA ARG A 31 11.37 0.36 1.83
C ARG A 31 11.76 1.23 0.64
N PRO A 32 11.53 0.76 -0.60
CA PRO A 32 11.85 1.57 -1.76
C PRO A 32 11.17 2.93 -1.60
N PRO A 33 11.85 4.04 -1.98
CA PRO A 33 11.26 5.37 -1.89
C PRO A 33 9.87 5.36 -2.51
N LEU A 34 8.88 5.91 -1.79
CA LEU A 34 7.53 6.03 -2.31
C LEU A 34 7.59 6.88 -3.59
N GLU A 35 7.38 6.25 -4.74
CA GLU A 35 7.24 6.96 -6.01
C GLU A 35 5.85 7.56 -6.07
N ALA A 36 5.74 8.88 -6.26
CA ALA A 36 4.46 9.55 -6.45
C ALA A 36 3.71 8.91 -7.64
N PRO A 37 2.43 8.54 -7.49
CA PRO A 37 1.69 7.92 -8.57
C PRO A 37 1.42 8.92 -9.71
N GLU A 38 1.57 8.47 -10.95
CA GLU A 38 1.65 9.28 -12.18
C GLU A 38 0.31 9.87 -12.66
N ILE A 39 -0.36 10.64 -11.80
CA ILE A 39 -1.54 11.43 -12.19
C ILE A 39 -1.12 12.89 -12.28
N TYR A 40 -1.14 13.43 -13.50
CA TYR A 40 -0.97 14.86 -13.74
C TYR A 40 -2.04 15.65 -12.99
N GLY A 41 -1.61 16.40 -11.99
CA GLY A 41 -2.41 17.21 -11.08
C GLY A 41 -1.68 17.32 -9.75
N ASP A 42 -1.65 18.51 -9.16
CA ASP A 42 -1.06 18.82 -7.85
C ASP A 42 -1.67 17.98 -6.71
N ILE A 43 -1.40 16.68 -6.70
CA ILE A 43 -1.44 15.96 -5.44
C ILE A 43 -0.14 16.34 -4.77
N ASP A 44 -0.26 17.21 -3.79
CA ASP A 44 0.82 17.69 -2.93
C ASP A 44 1.32 16.54 -2.05
N ILE A 45 1.93 15.55 -2.71
CA ILE A 45 2.71 14.47 -2.10
C ILE A 45 4.09 15.03 -1.74
N GLN A 46 4.46 16.19 -2.30
CA GLN A 46 5.53 17.01 -1.77
C GLN A 46 5.18 17.38 -0.33
N GLY A 47 5.97 16.90 0.62
CA GLY A 47 5.65 17.05 2.03
C GLY A 47 4.69 16.00 2.60
N TRP A 48 4.51 14.83 1.96
CA TRP A 48 3.75 13.69 2.53
C TRP A 48 4.03 13.44 4.02
N LYS A 49 5.31 13.44 4.41
CA LYS A 49 5.77 13.24 5.79
C LYS A 49 5.31 14.34 6.76
N SER A 50 4.97 15.53 6.26
CA SER A 50 4.48 16.66 7.05
C SER A 50 2.95 16.70 7.18
N LEU A 51 2.24 15.91 6.37
CA LEU A 51 0.79 15.78 6.45
C LEU A 51 0.39 14.92 7.65
N THR A 52 -0.78 15.21 8.22
CA THR A 52 -1.44 14.36 9.20
C THR A 52 -2.09 13.14 8.54
N ALA A 53 -2.39 12.08 9.28
CA ALA A 53 -3.00 10.86 8.78
C ALA A 53 -4.34 11.10 8.06
N PRO A 54 -5.27 11.94 8.57
CA PRO A 54 -6.46 12.33 7.83
C PRO A 54 -6.14 13.02 6.49
N ARG A 55 -5.12 13.88 6.46
CA ARG A 55 -4.71 14.58 5.22
C ARG A 55 -4.05 13.64 4.23
N ARG A 56 -3.25 12.67 4.69
CA ARG A 56 -2.64 11.60 3.88
C ARG A 56 -3.71 10.73 3.22
N ILE A 57 -4.71 10.28 3.99
CA ILE A 57 -5.85 9.51 3.46
C ILE A 57 -6.65 10.35 2.45
N ALA A 58 -6.91 11.63 2.76
CA ALA A 58 -7.59 12.53 1.83
C ALA A 58 -6.81 12.74 0.52
N ALA A 59 -5.47 12.79 0.56
CA ALA A 59 -4.64 12.86 -0.63
C ALA A 59 -4.76 11.60 -1.50
N VAL A 60 -4.76 10.40 -0.90
CA VAL A 60 -4.98 9.14 -1.62
C VAL A 60 -6.38 9.09 -2.24
N ARG A 61 -7.42 9.57 -1.53
CA ARG A 61 -8.77 9.68 -2.11
C ARG A 61 -8.84 10.61 -3.31
N ARG A 62 -8.24 11.80 -3.20
CA ARG A 62 -8.17 12.74 -4.33
C ARG A 62 -7.46 12.11 -5.52
N TRP A 63 -6.40 11.34 -5.26
CA TRP A 63 -5.74 10.57 -6.30
C TRP A 63 -6.69 9.59 -6.98
N ILE A 64 -7.45 8.79 -6.22
CA ILE A 64 -8.42 7.81 -6.77
C ILE A 64 -9.45 8.52 -7.64
N ILE A 65 -9.99 9.66 -7.20
CA ILE A 65 -10.95 10.47 -7.96
C ILE A 65 -10.34 10.94 -9.28
N LEU A 66 -9.12 11.49 -9.26
CA LEU A 66 -8.44 11.93 -10.48
C LEU A 66 -8.13 10.75 -11.42
N ALA A 67 -7.80 9.58 -10.85
CA ALA A 67 -7.59 8.35 -11.59
C ALA A 67 -8.87 7.93 -12.30
N ALA A 68 -10.00 7.99 -11.60
CA ALA A 68 -11.32 7.68 -12.11
C ALA A 68 -11.71 8.59 -13.29
N HIS A 69 -11.46 9.90 -13.16
CA HIS A 69 -11.71 10.85 -14.23
C HIS A 69 -10.89 10.57 -15.49
N LYS A 70 -9.63 10.17 -15.34
CA LYS A 70 -8.72 9.95 -16.48
C LYS A 70 -8.91 8.59 -17.14
N TYR A 71 -9.15 7.55 -16.34
CA TYR A 71 -9.01 6.16 -16.78
C TYR A 71 -10.30 5.35 -16.70
N GLY A 72 -11.38 5.92 -16.16
CA GLY A 72 -12.59 5.21 -15.76
C GLY A 72 -12.54 4.79 -14.29
N PRO A 73 -13.68 4.42 -13.68
CA PRO A 73 -13.77 4.01 -12.27
C PRO A 73 -12.72 2.96 -11.91
N VAL A 74 -12.06 3.14 -10.77
CA VAL A 74 -10.89 2.32 -10.38
C VAL A 74 -11.28 0.86 -10.19
N GLU A 75 -12.43 0.61 -9.57
CA GLU A 75 -13.03 -0.70 -9.38
C GLU A 75 -13.29 -1.45 -10.70
N GLY A 76 -13.47 -0.73 -11.81
CA GLY A 76 -13.74 -1.29 -13.14
C GLY A 76 -12.50 -1.48 -14.01
N TRP A 77 -11.29 -1.12 -13.53
CA TRP A 77 -10.10 -1.11 -14.37
C TRP A 77 -9.75 -2.46 -15.00
N GLY A 78 -9.98 -3.56 -14.29
CA GLY A 78 -9.74 -4.91 -14.81
C GLY A 78 -10.66 -5.26 -15.98
N ASP A 79 -11.96 -5.00 -15.82
CA ASP A 79 -12.97 -5.25 -16.83
C ASP A 79 -12.79 -4.34 -18.05
N ASP A 80 -12.55 -3.05 -17.81
CA ASP A 80 -12.29 -2.05 -18.85
C ASP A 80 -11.10 -2.44 -19.73
N LEU A 81 -10.00 -2.90 -19.10
CA LEU A 81 -8.82 -3.34 -19.85
C LEU A 81 -9.06 -4.65 -20.60
N SER A 82 -9.81 -5.59 -20.03
CA SER A 82 -10.17 -6.85 -20.68
C SER A 82 -11.06 -6.62 -21.92
N GLN A 83 -12.03 -5.70 -21.81
CA GLN A 83 -12.87 -5.28 -22.93
C GLN A 83 -12.04 -4.58 -24.01
N LYS A 84 -11.13 -3.67 -23.62
CA LYS A 84 -10.21 -3.01 -24.56
C LYS A 84 -9.33 -4.04 -25.28
N TRP A 85 -8.76 -5.01 -24.57
CA TRP A 85 -7.94 -6.07 -25.17
C TRP A 85 -8.71 -6.80 -26.25
N SER A 86 -9.94 -7.24 -25.96
CA SER A 86 -10.80 -7.95 -26.90
C SER A 86 -11.03 -7.16 -28.19
N ALA A 87 -11.11 -5.83 -28.10
CA ALA A 87 -11.25 -4.94 -29.25
C ALA A 87 -9.93 -4.70 -30.02
N THR A 88 -8.77 -4.81 -29.35
CA THR A 88 -7.44 -4.55 -29.95
C THR A 88 -6.65 -5.79 -30.35
N LYS A 89 -6.98 -6.99 -29.85
CA LYS A 89 -6.12 -8.18 -29.99
C LYS A 89 -5.91 -8.67 -31.42
N TYR A 90 -6.87 -8.42 -32.30
CA TYR A 90 -6.79 -8.72 -33.73
C TYR A 90 -6.40 -7.51 -34.59
N ARG A 91 -6.04 -6.38 -33.97
CA ARG A 91 -5.54 -5.19 -34.66
C ARG A 91 -4.01 -5.24 -34.77
N ASP A 92 -3.43 -4.18 -35.32
CA ASP A 92 -1.98 -4.00 -35.49
C ASP A 92 -1.17 -4.16 -34.17
N PRO A 93 0.03 -4.77 -34.21
CA PRO A 93 0.93 -4.92 -33.06
C PRO A 93 1.15 -3.65 -32.22
N SER A 94 1.14 -2.46 -32.83
CA SER A 94 1.27 -1.19 -32.10
C SER A 94 0.12 -0.99 -31.09
N ALA A 95 -1.11 -1.35 -31.47
CA ALA A 95 -2.27 -1.23 -30.59
C ALA A 95 -2.18 -2.19 -29.38
N ALA A 96 -1.69 -3.41 -29.60
CA ALA A 96 -1.45 -4.39 -28.55
C ALA A 96 -0.34 -3.92 -27.58
N HIS A 97 0.72 -3.31 -28.10
CA HIS A 97 1.78 -2.72 -27.29
C HIS A 97 1.27 -1.55 -26.45
N GLY A 98 0.50 -0.63 -27.04
CA GLY A 98 -0.10 0.50 -26.34
C GLY A 98 -1.04 0.07 -25.20
N TRP A 99 -1.84 -0.99 -25.43
CA TRP A 99 -2.68 -1.59 -24.39
C TRP A 99 -1.85 -2.15 -23.23
N LEU A 100 -0.75 -2.85 -23.52
CA LEU A 100 0.13 -3.44 -22.50
C LEU A 100 0.79 -2.35 -21.64
N GLU A 101 1.30 -1.30 -22.25
CA GLU A 101 1.93 -0.19 -21.52
C GLU A 101 0.93 0.57 -20.64
N GLU A 102 -0.29 0.75 -21.12
CA GLU A 102 -1.38 1.32 -20.31
C GLU A 102 -1.72 0.43 -19.11
N ALA A 103 -1.83 -0.89 -19.30
CA ALA A 103 -2.09 -1.84 -18.21
C ALA A 103 -0.97 -1.83 -17.15
N LYS A 104 0.30 -1.85 -17.57
CA LYS A 104 1.46 -1.74 -16.67
C LYS A 104 1.45 -0.43 -15.89
N ARG A 105 1.14 0.69 -16.56
CA ARG A 105 1.06 2.01 -15.93
C ARG A 105 0.00 2.03 -14.83
N ARG A 106 -1.21 1.54 -15.10
CA ARG A 106 -2.29 1.46 -14.09
C ARG A 106 -1.93 0.57 -12.91
N ILE A 107 -1.26 -0.56 -13.14
CA ILE A 107 -0.75 -1.43 -12.06
C ILE A 107 0.27 -0.67 -11.20
N LYS A 108 1.26 -0.02 -11.82
CA LYS A 108 2.29 0.75 -11.11
C LYS A 108 1.65 1.84 -10.25
N MET A 109 0.73 2.58 -10.85
CA MET A 109 -0.05 3.63 -10.22
C MET A 109 -0.85 3.14 -9.01
N GLY A 110 -1.65 2.07 -9.16
CA GLY A 110 -2.45 1.50 -8.07
C GLY A 110 -1.59 0.96 -6.92
N ARG A 111 -0.46 0.31 -7.24
CA ARG A 111 0.51 -0.15 -6.24
C ARG A 111 1.15 1.00 -5.46
N SER A 112 1.54 2.06 -6.15
CA SER A 112 2.06 3.26 -5.48
C SER A 112 1.03 3.84 -4.51
N ALA A 113 -0.23 4.01 -4.95
CA ALA A 113 -1.31 4.48 -4.07
C ALA A 113 -1.52 3.58 -2.85
N LEU A 114 -1.45 2.25 -3.01
CA LEU A 114 -1.49 1.29 -1.90
C LEU A 114 -0.33 1.51 -0.92
N SER A 115 0.91 1.67 -1.41
CA SER A 115 2.07 1.92 -0.55
C SER A 115 1.96 3.23 0.23
N TYR A 116 1.39 4.28 -0.37
CA TYR A 116 1.08 5.51 0.36
C TYR A 116 0.04 5.28 1.46
N LEU A 117 -1.00 4.50 1.16
CA LEU A 117 -2.06 4.19 2.11
C LEU A 117 -1.56 3.35 3.30
N GLU A 118 -0.70 2.37 3.05
CA GLU A 118 -0.03 1.57 4.09
C GLU A 118 0.73 2.45 5.09
N CYS A 119 1.34 3.53 4.60
CA CYS A 119 2.12 4.45 5.42
C CYS A 119 1.31 5.65 5.92
N ALA A 120 0.00 5.73 5.63
CA ALA A 120 -0.78 6.93 5.90
C ALA A 120 -0.89 7.25 7.40
N MET A 121 -0.88 6.23 8.25
CA MET A 121 -1.01 6.38 9.71
C MET A 121 0.34 6.29 10.45
N GLU A 122 1.45 6.12 9.72
CA GLU A 122 2.78 5.97 10.35
C GLU A 122 3.23 7.26 11.04
N GLY A 123 3.78 7.09 12.26
CA GLY A 123 4.34 8.17 13.06
C GLY A 123 3.31 9.05 13.77
N GLU A 124 2.02 8.73 13.66
CA GLU A 124 0.95 9.43 14.36
C GLU A 124 0.33 8.54 15.42
N ALA A 125 0.01 9.13 16.57
CA ALA A 125 -0.74 8.52 17.64
C ALA A 125 -1.87 9.48 18.02
N SER A 126 -3.03 9.37 17.37
CA SER A 126 -4.21 10.10 17.85
C SER A 126 -4.62 9.56 19.23
N LEU A 127 -4.97 10.48 20.13
CA LEU A 127 -5.49 10.17 21.47
C LEU A 127 -6.97 9.78 21.43
N CYS A 128 -7.64 9.92 20.29
CA CYS A 128 -9.05 9.59 20.09
C CYS A 128 -9.19 8.24 19.37
N ILE A 129 -9.75 7.25 20.08
CA ILE A 129 -9.92 5.90 19.54
C ILE A 129 -10.95 5.86 18.40
N GLU A 130 -11.95 6.75 18.43
CA GLU A 130 -12.97 6.88 17.39
C GLU A 130 -12.36 7.37 16.07
N GLU A 131 -11.46 8.36 16.13
CA GLU A 131 -10.73 8.86 14.96
C GLU A 131 -9.86 7.76 14.35
N TRP A 132 -9.14 6.98 15.16
CA TRP A 132 -8.36 5.84 14.68
C TRP A 132 -9.20 4.80 13.95
N ARG A 133 -10.37 4.45 14.51
CA ARG A 133 -11.28 3.47 13.91
C ARG A 133 -11.83 3.98 12.58
N ASP A 134 -12.19 5.25 12.51
CA ASP A 134 -12.66 5.88 11.29
C ASP A 134 -11.57 5.87 10.21
N LEU A 135 -10.36 6.37 10.52
CA LEU A 135 -9.24 6.39 9.57
C LEU A 135 -8.82 4.99 9.11
N TYR A 136 -8.85 4.00 10.00
CA TYR A 136 -8.61 2.60 9.65
C TYR A 136 -9.65 2.08 8.65
N LEU A 137 -10.95 2.30 8.93
CA LEU A 137 -12.03 1.86 8.05
C LEU A 137 -11.92 2.51 6.66
N GLN A 138 -11.65 3.82 6.64
CA GLN A 138 -11.43 4.56 5.40
C GLN A 138 -10.24 3.99 4.63
N SER A 139 -9.13 3.69 5.30
CA SER A 139 -7.95 3.11 4.65
C SER A 139 -8.24 1.71 4.13
N HIS A 140 -8.97 0.89 4.88
CA HIS A 140 -9.33 -0.45 4.46
C HIS A 140 -10.22 -0.46 3.20
N GLN A 141 -11.20 0.45 3.13
CA GLN A 141 -12.07 0.59 1.97
C GLN A 141 -11.28 0.96 0.71
N LEU A 142 -10.43 1.99 0.80
CA LEU A 142 -9.61 2.44 -0.33
C LEU A 142 -8.60 1.37 -0.75
N ALA A 143 -8.01 0.65 0.22
CA ALA A 143 -7.10 -0.46 -0.08
C ALA A 143 -7.81 -1.58 -0.83
N SER A 144 -9.04 -1.91 -0.44
CA SER A 144 -9.85 -2.94 -1.10
C SER A 144 -10.17 -2.58 -2.55
N GLU A 145 -10.57 -1.33 -2.81
CA GLU A 145 -10.83 -0.80 -4.16
C GLU A 145 -9.57 -0.85 -5.03
N LEU A 146 -8.46 -0.32 -4.53
CA LEU A 146 -7.17 -0.30 -5.24
C LEU A 146 -6.64 -1.71 -5.51
N TRP A 147 -6.72 -2.59 -4.51
CA TRP A 147 -6.26 -3.97 -4.63
C TRP A 147 -7.09 -4.73 -5.67
N GLY A 148 -8.42 -4.61 -5.62
CA GLY A 148 -9.32 -5.21 -6.60
C GLY A 148 -8.99 -4.75 -8.02
N ALA A 149 -8.78 -3.44 -8.21
CA ALA A 149 -8.40 -2.85 -9.50
C ALA A 149 -7.07 -3.41 -10.02
N VAL A 150 -6.01 -3.37 -9.21
CA VAL A 150 -4.67 -3.86 -9.58
C VAL A 150 -4.72 -5.35 -9.89
N HIS A 151 -5.38 -6.13 -9.04
CA HIS A 151 -5.49 -7.58 -9.20
C HIS A 151 -6.29 -7.95 -10.46
N GLY A 152 -7.39 -7.26 -10.74
CA GLY A 152 -8.19 -7.46 -11.95
C GLY A 152 -7.37 -7.24 -13.23
N ILE A 153 -6.55 -6.18 -13.27
CA ILE A 153 -5.66 -5.93 -14.40
C ILE A 153 -4.60 -7.03 -14.53
N GLN A 154 -3.98 -7.44 -13.41
CA GLN A 154 -2.96 -8.49 -13.41
C GLN A 154 -3.49 -9.83 -13.87
N TYR A 155 -4.70 -10.19 -13.42
CA TYR A 155 -5.39 -11.40 -13.85
C TYR A 155 -5.67 -11.37 -15.36
N GLY A 156 -6.20 -10.26 -15.86
CA GLY A 156 -6.41 -10.05 -17.30
C GLY A 156 -5.12 -10.18 -18.10
N LEU A 157 -4.03 -9.55 -17.66
CA LEU A 157 -2.71 -9.69 -18.30
C LEU A 157 -2.19 -11.13 -18.31
N GLY A 158 -2.33 -11.85 -17.19
CA GLY A 158 -1.93 -13.26 -17.09
C GLY A 158 -2.68 -14.14 -18.10
N SER A 159 -3.99 -13.92 -18.24
CA SER A 159 -4.82 -14.61 -19.23
C SER A 159 -4.34 -14.35 -20.67
N VAL A 160 -4.05 -13.10 -21.01
CA VAL A 160 -3.57 -12.70 -22.35
C VAL A 160 -2.21 -13.31 -22.68
N LEU A 161 -1.27 -13.30 -21.72
CA LEU A 161 0.05 -13.88 -21.92
C LEU A 161 -0.03 -15.40 -22.10
N SER A 162 -0.97 -16.07 -21.42
CA SER A 162 -1.22 -17.50 -21.58
C SER A 162 -1.85 -17.85 -22.94
N GLU A 163 -2.77 -17.02 -23.46
CA GLU A 163 -3.35 -17.16 -24.82
C GLU A 163 -2.24 -17.11 -25.89
N LYS A 164 -1.32 -16.14 -25.77
CA LYS A 164 -0.20 -15.99 -26.73
C LYS A 164 0.85 -17.10 -26.66
N ALA A 165 1.08 -17.69 -25.49
CA ALA A 165 2.04 -18.80 -25.36
C ALA A 165 1.52 -20.11 -25.98
N SER A 166 0.23 -20.21 -26.26
CA SER A 166 -0.45 -21.40 -26.79
C SER A 166 -0.68 -21.35 -28.31
N THR A 167 -0.29 -20.25 -28.98
CA THR A 167 -0.41 -20.03 -30.42
C THR A 167 0.95 -20.02 -31.09
#